data_AF-A0A971KSV8-F1
#
_entry.id   AF-A0A971KSV8-F1
#
_cell.length_a   1.000
_cell.length_b   1.000
_cell.length_c   1.000
_cell.angle_alpha   90.00
_cell.angle_beta   90.00
_cell.angle_gamma   90.00
#
_symmetry.space_group_name_H-M   'P 1'
#
loop_
_entity.id
_entity.type
_entity.pdbx_description
1 polymer ?
#
loop_
_entity_poly.entity_id
_entity_poly.type
_entity_poly.pdbx_seq_one_letter_code
_entity_poly.pdbx_strand_id
1 'polypeptide(L)'
;MDIYALSPHAHLLAQPRMVSPLVVQEAIQGRYQLPSQAQWQDIIEDSSKISGVDAKLIAAVIKVESNNNPQAISPKGAQGLMQLMPSTQTYLGVLDPFDP
;
A
#
# COMPACT_ATOMS: atom_id res chain seq x y z
N MET A 1 -28.14 24.45 0.35
CA MET A 1 -28.03 24.04 1.76
C MET A 1 -26.76 23.21 1.87
N ASP A 2 -25.68 23.80 2.38
CA ASP A 2 -24.37 23.16 2.44
C ASP A 2 -24.32 22.20 3.64
N ILE A 3 -24.34 20.89 3.37
CA ILE A 3 -24.33 19.85 4.40
C ILE A 3 -22.99 19.77 5.15
N TYR A 4 -21.95 20.49 4.71
CA TYR A 4 -20.62 20.47 5.30
C TYR A 4 -20.39 21.54 6.38
N ALA A 5 -21.33 22.46 6.61
CA ALA A 5 -21.17 23.59 7.53
C ALA A 5 -21.48 23.30 9.02
N LEU A 6 -21.94 22.08 9.38
CA LEU A 6 -22.47 21.78 10.72
C LEU A 6 -21.60 20.89 11.61
N SER A 7 -20.35 20.59 11.21
CA SER A 7 -19.43 19.80 12.04
C SER A 7 -18.13 20.57 12.31
N PRO A 8 -17.74 20.82 13.58
CA PRO A 8 -16.43 21.36 13.96
C PRO A 8 -15.24 20.48 13.53
N HIS A 9 -15.50 19.37 12.85
CA HIS A 9 -14.52 18.39 12.41
C HIS A 9 -14.60 18.09 10.91
N ALA A 10 -15.34 18.89 10.11
CA ALA A 10 -15.41 18.71 8.65
C ALA A 10 -14.01 18.70 8.00
N HIS A 11 -13.09 19.53 8.51
CA HIS A 11 -11.68 19.59 8.10
C HIS A 11 -10.87 18.31 8.39
N LEU A 12 -11.32 17.44 9.30
CA LEU A 12 -10.66 16.17 9.63
C LEU A 12 -11.06 15.02 8.68
N LEU A 13 -12.15 15.19 7.92
CA LEU A 13 -12.61 14.22 6.91
C LEU A 13 -12.00 14.51 5.53
N ALA A 14 -11.49 15.73 5.30
CA ALA A 14 -10.83 16.14 4.06
C ALA A 14 -9.32 15.82 4.02
N GLN A 15 -8.74 15.33 5.11
CA GLN A 15 -7.34 14.96 5.14
C GLN A 15 -7.16 13.51 4.68
N PRO A 16 -6.23 13.22 3.75
CA PRO A 16 -5.88 11.85 3.41
C PRO A 16 -5.32 11.18 4.67
N ARG A 17 -6.16 10.40 5.37
CA ARG A 17 -5.76 9.62 6.56
C ARG A 17 -4.93 8.39 6.14
N MET A 18 -3.85 8.62 5.41
CA MET A 18 -2.93 7.55 5.01
C MET A 18 -1.89 7.27 6.10
N VAL A 19 -1.70 8.16 7.07
CA VAL A 19 -0.68 8.00 8.13
C VAL A 19 -1.20 8.47 9.48
N SER A 20 -1.10 7.62 10.50
CA SER A 20 -1.47 7.95 11.88
C SER A 20 -0.58 9.08 12.44
N PRO A 21 -1.13 10.04 13.22
CA PRO A 21 -0.34 11.08 13.87
C PRO A 21 0.80 10.54 14.75
N LEU A 22 0.64 9.35 15.33
CA LEU A 22 1.69 8.68 16.10
C LEU A 22 2.87 8.28 15.21
N VAL A 23 2.60 7.78 14.00
CA VAL A 23 3.64 7.42 13.02
C VAL A 23 4.39 8.67 12.57
N VAL A 24 3.68 9.80 12.40
CA VAL A 24 4.31 11.09 12.07
C VAL A 24 5.21 11.57 13.21
N GLN A 25 4.76 11.49 14.47
CA GLN A 25 5.58 11.88 15.63
C GLN A 25 6.83 11.01 15.79
N GLU A 26 6.69 9.68 15.66
CA GLU A 26 7.82 8.75 15.74
C GLU A 26 8.82 8.96 14.59
N ALA A 27 8.35 9.31 13.39
CA ALA A 27 9.21 9.66 12.25
C ALA A 27 9.98 10.97 12.49
N ILE A 28 9.32 12.02 13.01
CA ILE A 28 9.96 13.29 13.36
C ILE A 28 11.06 13.08 14.41
N GLN A 29 10.87 12.13 15.32
CA GLN A 29 11.83 11.81 16.38
C GLN A 29 12.90 10.81 15.94
N GLY A 30 12.93 10.41 14.66
CA GLY A 30 13.91 9.45 14.12
C GLY A 30 13.76 8.02 14.66
N ARG A 31 12.65 7.74 15.34
CA ARG A 31 12.35 6.43 15.97
C ARG A 31 11.56 5.52 15.06
N TYR A 32 10.93 6.09 14.03
CA TYR A 32 10.29 5.33 12.96
C TYR A 32 11.23 5.16 11.77
N GLN A 33 11.76 3.96 11.60
CA GLN A 33 12.37 3.57 10.34
C GLN A 33 11.24 3.25 9.36
N LEU A 34 11.09 4.08 8.32
CA LEU A 34 10.27 3.72 7.18
C LEU A 34 10.79 2.36 6.68
N PRO A 35 9.93 1.33 6.48
CA PRO A 35 10.38 0.09 5.88
C PRO A 35 11.07 0.45 4.57
N SER A 36 12.34 0.08 4.45
CA SER A 36 13.15 0.48 3.31
C SER A 36 12.47 -0.02 2.04
N GLN A 37 12.17 0.89 1.12
CA GLN A 37 11.77 0.55 -0.26
C GLN A 37 12.72 -0.47 -0.91
N ALA A 38 13.95 -0.58 -0.38
CA ALA A 38 14.98 -1.51 -0.79
C ALA A 38 14.56 -2.99 -0.76
N GLN A 39 13.64 -3.41 0.12
CA GLN A 39 13.38 -4.84 0.32
C GLN A 39 12.84 -5.53 -0.95
N TRP A 40 12.10 -4.81 -1.79
CA TRP A 40 11.49 -5.34 -3.02
C TRP A 40 12.00 -4.64 -4.29
N GLN A 41 13.08 -3.87 -4.18
CA GLN A 41 13.51 -2.99 -5.26
C GLN A 41 13.87 -3.76 -6.53
N ASP A 42 14.58 -4.88 -6.42
CA ASP A 42 14.98 -5.68 -7.58
C ASP A 42 13.76 -6.25 -8.33
N ILE A 43 12.81 -6.83 -7.59
CA ILE A 43 11.58 -7.40 -8.17
C ILE A 43 10.68 -6.30 -8.77
N ILE A 44 10.63 -5.13 -8.14
CA ILE A 44 9.89 -3.97 -8.67
C ILE A 44 10.51 -3.47 -9.97
N GLU A 45 11.84 -3.38 -10.04
CA GLU A 45 12.56 -2.96 -11.26
C GLU A 45 12.38 -3.99 -12.38
N ASP A 46 12.42 -5.28 -12.08
CA ASP A 46 12.18 -6.33 -13.06
C ASP A 46 10.72 -6.34 -13.55
N SER A 47 9.77 -6.16 -12.63
CA SER A 47 8.35 -6.01 -12.97
C SER A 47 8.11 -4.77 -13.84
N SER A 48 8.81 -3.67 -13.57
CA SER A 48 8.78 -2.43 -14.36
C SER A 48 9.25 -2.70 -15.80
N LYS A 49 10.36 -3.41 -15.99
CA LYS A 49 10.87 -3.79 -17.32
C LYS A 49 9.89 -4.68 -18.10
N ILE A 50 9.26 -5.64 -17.42
CA ILE A 50 8.33 -6.60 -18.06
C ILE A 50 7.02 -5.91 -18.47
N SER A 51 6.48 -5.07 -17.61
CA SER A 51 5.17 -4.44 -17.80
C SER A 51 5.22 -3.10 -18.53
N GLY A 52 6.39 -2.44 -18.58
CA GLY A 52 6.54 -1.07 -19.07
C GLY A 52 5.98 0.00 -18.13
N VAL A 53 5.64 -0.36 -16.90
CA VAL A 53 5.12 0.55 -15.87
C VAL A 53 6.25 1.09 -15.01
N ASP A 54 6.24 2.38 -14.69
CA ASP A 54 7.27 3.01 -13.85
C ASP A 54 7.40 2.29 -12.48
N ALA A 55 8.63 1.92 -12.12
CA ALA A 55 8.97 1.24 -10.87
C ALA A 55 8.44 1.98 -9.62
N LYS A 56 8.43 3.31 -9.62
CA LYS A 56 7.88 4.12 -8.52
C LYS A 56 6.38 3.97 -8.41
N LEU A 57 5.67 3.81 -9.53
CA LEU A 57 4.24 3.55 -9.52
C LEU A 57 3.94 2.17 -8.96
N ILE A 58 4.68 1.14 -9.36
CA ILE A 58 4.56 -0.21 -8.80
C ILE A 58 4.81 -0.19 -7.29
N ALA A 59 5.88 0.46 -6.85
CA ALA A 59 6.20 0.62 -5.42
C ALA A 59 5.10 1.37 -4.66
N ALA A 60 4.51 2.40 -5.26
CA ALA A 60 3.40 3.15 -4.66
C ALA A 60 2.15 2.29 -4.50
N VAL A 61 1.82 1.46 -5.49
CA VAL A 61 0.70 0.51 -5.41
C VAL A 61 0.94 -0.50 -4.29
N ILE A 62 2.10 -1.15 -4.25
CA ILE A 62 2.45 -2.10 -3.17
C ILE A 62 2.32 -1.44 -1.78
N LYS A 63 2.78 -0.19 -1.65
CA LYS A 63 2.67 0.57 -0.40
C LYS A 63 1.22 0.79 0.01
N VAL A 64 0.34 1.15 -0.92
CA VAL A 64 -1.08 1.40 -0.64
C VAL A 64 -1.83 0.11 -0.33
N GLU A 65 -1.55 -0.97 -1.08
CA GLU A 65 -2.28 -2.24 -0.96
C GLU A 65 -1.91 -3.00 0.32
N SER A 66 -0.62 -3.14 0.62
CA SER A 66 -0.14 -4.02 1.68
C SER A 66 0.80 -3.36 2.68
N ASN A 67 1.17 -2.09 2.46
CA ASN A 67 2.24 -1.43 3.20
C ASN A 67 3.59 -2.21 3.14
N ASN A 68 3.87 -2.86 2.01
CA ASN A 68 5.02 -3.76 1.78
C ASN A 68 5.02 -5.05 2.61
N ASN A 69 3.86 -5.49 3.11
CA ASN A 69 3.74 -6.75 3.83
C ASN A 69 3.35 -7.88 2.87
N PRO A 70 4.26 -8.82 2.53
CA PRO A 70 3.93 -9.93 1.62
C PRO A 70 2.91 -10.90 2.22
N GLN A 71 2.73 -10.91 3.54
CA GLN A 71 1.76 -11.77 4.26
C GLN A 71 0.42 -11.07 4.52
N ALA A 72 0.15 -9.93 3.89
CA ALA A 72 -1.08 -9.17 4.10
C ALA A 72 -2.30 -9.94 3.57
N ILE A 73 -3.37 -9.98 4.38
CA ILE A 73 -4.68 -10.54 3.99
C ILE A 73 -5.76 -9.51 4.34
N SER A 74 -6.55 -9.08 3.35
CA SER A 74 -7.67 -8.17 3.59
C SER A 74 -8.90 -8.91 4.16
N PRO A 75 -9.85 -8.19 4.79
CA PRO A 75 -11.11 -8.80 5.26
C PRO A 75 -11.94 -9.46 4.15
N LYS A 76 -11.72 -9.08 2.89
CA LYS A 76 -12.39 -9.65 1.72
C LYS A 76 -11.62 -10.81 1.10
N GLY A 77 -10.42 -11.12 1.60
CA GLY A 77 -9.59 -12.23 1.13
C GLY A 77 -8.58 -11.87 0.05
N ALA A 78 -8.28 -10.59 -0.16
CA ALA A 78 -7.16 -10.17 -1.01
C ALA A 78 -5.83 -10.50 -0.32
N GLN A 79 -4.82 -10.97 -1.06
CA GLN A 79 -3.59 -11.53 -0.50
C GLN A 79 -2.33 -10.98 -1.17
N GLY A 80 -1.24 -10.90 -0.42
CA GLY A 80 0.08 -10.59 -0.96
C GLY A 80 0.42 -9.11 -1.05
N LEU A 81 1.60 -8.82 -1.62
CA LEU A 81 2.09 -7.44 -1.78
C LEU A 81 1.14 -6.55 -2.59
N MET A 82 0.54 -7.13 -3.63
CA MET A 82 -0.39 -6.44 -4.54
C MET A 82 -1.87 -6.70 -4.23
N GLN A 83 -2.18 -7.37 -3.11
CA GLN A 83 -3.55 -7.66 -2.67
C GLN A 83 -4.44 -8.23 -3.80
N LEU A 84 -3.97 -9.31 -4.43
CA LEU A 84 -4.76 -10.00 -5.46
C LEU A 84 -5.87 -10.83 -4.81
N MET A 85 -7.08 -10.74 -5.35
CA MET A 85 -8.16 -11.67 -4.99
C MET A 85 -7.86 -13.07 -5.54
N PRO A 86 -8.32 -14.16 -4.88
CA PRO A 86 -8.03 -15.52 -5.32
C PRO A 86 -8.46 -15.83 -6.76
N SER A 87 -9.58 -15.25 -7.21
CA SER A 87 -10.03 -15.36 -8.61
C SER A 87 -9.05 -14.72 -9.60
N THR A 88 -8.47 -13.57 -9.24
CA THR A 88 -7.45 -12.87 -10.04
C THR A 88 -6.13 -13.64 -10.04
N GLN A 89 -5.72 -14.21 -8.91
CA GLN A 89 -4.54 -15.08 -8.82
C GLN A 89 -4.67 -16.26 -9.79
N THR A 90 -5.83 -16.91 -9.81
CA THR A 90 -6.12 -18.03 -10.71
C THR A 90 -6.04 -17.60 -12.18
N TYR A 91 -6.65 -16.46 -12.52
CA TYR A 91 -6.64 -15.92 -13.88
C TYR A 91 -5.22 -15.56 -14.37
N LEU A 92 -4.37 -15.04 -13.48
CA LEU A 92 -2.99 -14.64 -13.79
C LEU A 92 -1.97 -15.78 -13.64
N GLY A 93 -2.38 -16.95 -13.14
CA GLY A 93 -1.47 -18.08 -12.89
C GLY A 93 -0.54 -17.89 -11.69
N VAL A 94 -0.93 -17.08 -10.70
CA VAL A 94 -0.18 -16.90 -9.45
C VAL A 94 -0.39 -18.12 -8.56
N LEU A 95 0.70 -18.83 -8.25
CA LEU A 95 0.66 -20.07 -7.46
C LEU A 95 0.71 -19.83 -5.95
N ASP A 96 1.52 -18.87 -5.51
CA ASP A 96 1.61 -18.43 -4.12
C ASP A 96 1.54 -16.89 -4.08
N PRO A 97 0.45 -16.29 -3.57
CA PRO A 97 0.33 -14.84 -3.47
C PRO A 97 1.23 -14.24 -2.37
N PHE A 98 1.85 -15.06 -1.52
CA PHE A 98 2.71 -14.63 -0.42
C PHE A 98 4.20 -14.72 -0.77
N ASP A 99 4.55 -15.26 -1.93
CA ASP A 99 5.91 -15.32 -2.49
C ASP A 99 6.18 -14.05 -3.34
N PRO A 100 7.08 -13.15 -2.92
CA PRO A 100 7.37 -11.89 -3.60
C PRO A 100 8.18 -12.02 -4.89
#